data_AF-A0A936TVR9-F1
#
_entry.id   AF-A0A936TVR9-F1
#
_cell.length_a   1.000
_cell.length_b   1.000
_cell.length_c   1.000
_cell.angle_alpha   90.00
_cell.angle_beta   90.00
_cell.angle_gamma   90.00
#
_symmetry.space_group_name_H-M   'P 1'
#
loop_
_entity.id
_entity.type
_entity.pdbx_description
1 polymer ?
#
loop_
_entity_poly.entity_id
_entity_poly.type
_entity_poly.pdbx_seq_one_letter_code
_entity_poly.pdbx_strand_id
1 'polypeptide(L)'
;MPDWSLLGVREYLLLSAGLVAIYLLLLVIRLRHPNSGKRKAAAPVGQWSTPELSPMAVASSAVAEQEVQDTSFARQLAQSAMGLELQRLQREMVQLRADCQRLNDEVRQLKATHNVSPVYSEAMSLAERGELPAGIAARCGISIGEAELVAALARGEFGATVDGELDDRPREAGN
;
A
#
# COMPACT_ATOMS: atom_id res chain seq x y z
N MET A 1 37.89 -11.89 -19.96
CA MET A 1 37.38 -11.08 -18.83
C MET A 1 35.91 -10.86 -19.12
N PRO A 2 34.97 -11.27 -18.26
CA PRO A 2 33.55 -11.14 -18.59
C PRO A 2 33.17 -9.66 -18.64
N ASP A 3 32.48 -9.25 -19.71
CA ASP A 3 32.08 -7.87 -19.95
C ASP A 3 30.85 -7.53 -19.11
N TRP A 4 31.06 -6.87 -17.96
CA TRP A 4 30.04 -6.54 -16.98
C TRP A 4 29.09 -5.39 -17.41
N SER A 5 29.26 -4.83 -18.60
CA SER A 5 28.53 -3.66 -19.10
C SER A 5 27.29 -4.00 -19.94
N LEU A 6 27.06 -5.27 -20.27
CA LEU A 6 25.84 -5.76 -20.93
C LEU A 6 24.78 -6.28 -19.94
N LEU A 7 25.07 -6.29 -18.64
CA LEU A 7 24.03 -6.39 -17.62
C LEU A 7 23.36 -5.02 -17.55
N GLY A 8 22.26 -4.88 -18.27
CA GLY A 8 21.41 -3.72 -18.18
C GLY A 8 21.00 -3.47 -16.72
N VAL A 9 20.57 -2.24 -16.46
CA VAL A 9 19.93 -1.86 -15.19
C VAL A 9 18.84 -2.85 -14.76
N ARG A 10 18.22 -3.54 -15.72
CA ARG A 10 17.24 -4.60 -15.50
C ARG A 10 17.82 -5.81 -14.78
N GLU A 11 18.98 -6.32 -15.19
CA GLU A 11 19.65 -7.46 -14.56
C GLU A 11 20.11 -7.11 -13.14
N TYR A 12 20.59 -5.88 -12.93
CA TYR A 12 20.93 -5.39 -11.59
C TYR A 12 19.70 -5.26 -10.69
N LEU A 13 18.58 -4.76 -11.23
CA LEU A 13 17.30 -4.67 -10.50
C LEU A 13 16.77 -6.05 -10.12
N LEU A 14 16.86 -7.04 -11.02
CA LEU A 14 16.43 -8.41 -10.77
C LEU A 14 17.33 -9.12 -9.74
N LEU A 15 18.65 -8.96 -9.84
CA LEU A 15 19.59 -9.53 -8.87
C LEU A 15 19.40 -8.93 -7.47
N SER A 16 19.25 -7.61 -7.37
CA SER A 16 19.00 -6.95 -6.08
C SER A 16 17.64 -7.33 -5.49
N ALA A 17 16.58 -7.39 -6.29
CA ALA A 17 15.27 -7.87 -5.85
C ALA A 17 15.31 -9.33 -5.36
N GLY A 18 16.00 -10.21 -6.09
CA GLY A 18 16.21 -11.60 -5.68
C GLY A 18 16.99 -11.73 -4.37
N LEU A 19 18.04 -10.94 -4.18
CA LEU A 19 18.83 -10.90 -2.95
C LEU A 19 17.97 -10.49 -1.74
N VAL A 20 17.14 -9.45 -1.90
CA VAL A 20 16.21 -9.00 -0.85
C VAL A 20 15.19 -10.08 -0.51
N ALA A 21 14.63 -10.76 -1.51
CA ALA A 21 13.69 -11.86 -1.29
C ALA A 21 14.33 -13.02 -0.51
N ILE A 22 15.56 -13.41 -0.86
CA ILE A 22 16.32 -14.44 -0.13
C ILE A 22 16.61 -13.99 1.31
N TYR A 23 17.01 -12.74 1.51
CA TYR A 23 17.27 -12.19 2.85
C TYR A 23 16.01 -12.22 3.74
N LEU A 24 14.87 -11.80 3.20
CA LEU A 24 13.59 -11.87 3.91
C LEU A 24 13.18 -13.30 4.22
N LEU A 25 13.40 -14.24 3.29
CA LEU A 25 13.15 -15.66 3.50
C LEU A 25 14.00 -16.20 4.67
N LEU A 26 15.29 -15.89 4.71
CA LEU A 26 16.18 -16.27 5.81
C LEU A 26 15.75 -15.63 7.13
N LEU A 27 15.31 -14.37 7.12
CA LEU A 27 14.81 -13.67 8.30
C LEU A 27 13.56 -14.36 8.86
N VAL A 28 12.61 -14.72 8.00
CA VAL A 28 11.39 -15.46 8.39
C VAL A 28 11.72 -16.85 8.93
N ILE A 29 12.62 -17.59 8.27
CA ILE A 29 13.09 -18.90 8.75
C ILE A 29 13.75 -18.76 10.13
N ARG A 30 14.58 -17.73 10.33
CA ARG A 30 15.25 -17.49 11.62
C ARG A 30 14.28 -17.12 12.72
N LEU A 31 13.25 -16.31 12.43
CA LEU A 31 12.19 -15.99 13.39
C LEU A 31 11.32 -17.21 13.71
N ARG A 32 11.05 -18.04 12.70
CA ARG A 32 10.27 -19.27 12.83
C ARG A 32 11.05 -20.41 13.47
N HIS A 33 12.36 -20.25 13.63
CA HIS A 33 13.20 -21.13 14.41
C HIS A 33 13.56 -20.47 15.75
N PRO A 34 12.59 -20.17 16.64
CA PRO A 34 12.90 -19.73 17.98
C PRO A 34 13.72 -20.85 18.62
N ASN A 35 14.97 -20.50 18.94
CA ASN A 35 15.96 -21.35 19.58
C ASN A 35 15.32 -22.16 20.72
N SER A 36 14.96 -23.42 20.44
CA SER A 36 14.45 -24.38 21.41
C SER A 36 15.62 -24.91 22.23
N GLY A 37 16.19 -24.02 23.04
CA GLY A 37 17.47 -24.23 23.70
C GLY A 37 17.48 -23.70 25.13
N LYS A 38 16.83 -24.47 26.01
CA LYS A 38 17.06 -24.53 27.48
C LYS A 38 16.46 -23.39 28.33
N ARG A 39 15.14 -23.44 28.53
CA ARG A 39 14.57 -23.03 29.83
C ARG A 39 14.68 -24.20 30.80
N LYS A 40 15.65 -24.16 31.73
CA LYS A 40 15.59 -24.97 32.94
C LYS A 40 14.52 -24.36 33.86
N ALA A 41 13.51 -25.17 34.16
CA ALA A 41 12.51 -24.93 35.18
C ALA A 41 13.13 -25.10 36.58
N ALA A 42 12.65 -24.29 37.53
CA ALA A 42 12.56 -24.66 38.93
C ALA A 42 11.32 -23.99 39.52
N ALA A 43 10.56 -24.80 40.25
CA ALA A 43 9.17 -24.69 40.63
C ALA A 43 8.99 -23.96 42.00
N PRO A 44 7.73 -23.75 42.43
CA PRO A 44 7.29 -22.67 43.32
C PRO A 44 7.05 -23.13 44.77
N VAL A 45 6.99 -22.17 45.71
CA VAL A 45 6.39 -22.30 47.06
C VAL A 45 5.98 -20.87 47.45
N GLY A 46 4.74 -20.49 47.77
CA GLY A 46 3.64 -21.22 48.39
C GLY A 46 3.39 -20.56 49.74
N GLN A 47 2.26 -19.86 49.92
CA GLN A 47 1.48 -19.91 51.17
C GLN A 47 0.21 -19.06 51.10
N TRP A 48 -0.91 -19.72 51.36
CA TRP A 48 -2.23 -19.15 51.57
C TRP A 48 -2.42 -18.79 53.04
N SER A 49 -3.17 -17.72 53.28
CA SER A 49 -3.89 -17.51 54.55
C SER A 49 -5.23 -16.82 54.25
N THR A 50 -6.32 -17.55 54.48
CA THR A 50 -7.67 -17.01 54.79
C THR A 50 -8.04 -17.57 56.16
N PRO A 51 -8.67 -16.76 57.03
CA PRO A 51 -10.12 -16.90 57.23
C PRO A 51 -10.82 -15.53 57.40
N GLU A 52 -11.92 -15.27 56.72
CA GLU A 52 -13.32 -15.52 57.16
C GLU A 52 -13.92 -14.26 57.80
N LEU A 53 -15.07 -13.81 57.28
CA LEU A 53 -16.20 -13.20 58.00
C LEU A 53 -17.24 -12.72 56.98
N SER A 54 -18.36 -13.47 56.89
CA SER A 54 -19.56 -13.09 56.13
C SER A 54 -20.33 -11.96 56.81
N PRO A 55 -20.79 -10.94 56.07
CA PRO A 55 -21.99 -10.18 56.40
C PRO A 55 -23.02 -10.30 55.27
N MET A 56 -23.71 -11.44 55.19
CA MET A 56 -24.87 -11.62 54.29
C MET A 56 -26.12 -10.99 54.91
N ALA A 57 -26.22 -9.66 54.87
CA ALA A 57 -27.51 -8.95 55.04
C ALA A 57 -27.45 -7.50 54.50
N VAL A 58 -26.29 -6.86 54.53
CA VAL A 58 -26.07 -5.50 53.95
C VAL A 58 -25.67 -5.58 52.47
N ALA A 59 -25.18 -6.75 52.03
CA ALA A 59 -24.63 -6.95 50.70
C ALA A 59 -25.65 -6.73 49.56
N SER A 60 -26.95 -6.98 49.75
CA SER A 60 -27.89 -6.96 48.61
C SER A 60 -28.20 -5.56 48.07
N SER A 61 -28.13 -4.49 48.89
CA SER A 61 -28.30 -3.10 48.43
C SER A 61 -26.97 -2.47 48.04
N ALA A 62 -25.89 -2.74 48.78
CA ALA A 62 -24.56 -2.24 48.45
C ALA A 62 -24.03 -2.81 47.12
N VAL A 63 -24.34 -4.08 46.82
CA VAL A 63 -23.98 -4.72 45.53
C VAL A 63 -24.79 -4.12 44.37
N ALA A 64 -26.06 -3.78 44.56
CA ALA A 64 -26.88 -3.15 43.51
C ALA A 64 -26.44 -1.70 43.23
N GLU A 65 -26.08 -0.92 44.26
CA GLU A 65 -25.53 0.43 44.08
C GLU A 65 -24.10 0.42 43.50
N GLN A 66 -23.27 -0.57 43.87
CA GLN A 66 -21.95 -0.77 43.25
C GLN A 66 -22.05 -1.20 41.79
N GLU A 67 -22.97 -2.10 41.42
CA GLU A 67 -23.13 -2.56 40.04
C GLU A 67 -23.59 -1.42 39.11
N VAL A 68 -24.44 -0.52 39.60
CA VAL A 68 -24.83 0.70 38.87
C VAL A 68 -23.67 1.70 38.74
N GLN A 69 -22.84 1.85 39.78
CA GLN A 69 -21.63 2.70 39.68
C GLN A 69 -20.57 2.11 38.75
N ASP A 70 -20.33 0.79 38.80
CA ASP A 70 -19.37 0.09 37.95
C ASP A 70 -19.77 0.14 36.48
N THR A 71 -21.07 -0.01 36.18
CA THR A 71 -21.58 0.16 34.81
C THR A 71 -21.48 1.62 34.33
N SER A 72 -21.71 2.61 35.21
CA SER A 72 -21.54 4.03 34.87
C SER A 72 -20.07 4.38 34.57
N PHE A 73 -19.14 3.88 35.37
CA PHE A 73 -17.70 4.07 35.20
C PHE A 73 -17.19 3.36 33.94
N ALA A 74 -17.60 2.11 33.71
CA ALA A 74 -17.26 1.37 32.50
C ALA A 74 -17.76 2.09 31.24
N ARG A 75 -18.95 2.68 31.27
CA ARG A 75 -19.50 3.48 30.17
C ARG A 75 -18.68 4.75 29.93
N GLN A 76 -18.24 5.42 30.98
CA GLN A 76 -17.43 6.64 30.90
C GLN A 76 -16.01 6.34 30.39
N LEU A 77 -15.43 5.20 30.78
CA LEU A 77 -14.17 4.70 30.24
C LEU A 77 -14.30 4.35 28.75
N ALA A 78 -15.37 3.67 28.34
CA ALA A 78 -15.64 3.37 26.94
C ALA A 78 -15.81 4.64 26.09
N GLN A 79 -16.53 5.65 26.61
CA GLN A 79 -16.69 6.95 25.94
C GLN A 79 -15.36 7.69 25.77
N SER A 80 -14.51 7.67 26.80
CA SER A 80 -13.19 8.31 26.72
C SER A 80 -12.24 7.57 25.78
N ALA A 81 -12.26 6.23 25.77
CA ALA A 81 -11.50 5.42 24.81
C ALA A 81 -11.91 5.73 23.36
N MET A 82 -13.22 5.78 23.09
CA MET A 82 -13.75 6.15 21.77
C MET A 82 -13.35 7.58 21.37
N GLY A 83 -13.36 8.53 22.32
CA GLY A 83 -12.91 9.89 22.09
C GLY A 83 -11.42 9.97 21.68
N LEU A 84 -10.57 9.16 22.31
CA LEU A 84 -9.15 9.08 21.98
C LEU A 84 -8.92 8.46 20.59
N GLU A 85 -9.69 7.43 20.23
CA GLU A 85 -9.64 6.82 18.89
C GLU A 85 -10.05 7.81 17.80
N LEU A 86 -11.13 8.57 18.02
CA LEU A 86 -11.55 9.61 17.08
C LEU A 86 -10.49 10.70 16.91
N GLN A 87 -9.88 11.16 18.00
CA GLN A 87 -8.77 12.13 17.93
C GLN A 87 -7.55 11.56 17.21
N ARG A 88 -7.25 10.27 17.38
CA ARG A 88 -6.16 9.60 16.67
C ARG A 88 -6.46 9.53 15.17
N LEU A 89 -7.64 9.09 14.77
CA LEU A 89 -8.05 9.01 13.37
C LEU A 89 -8.07 10.39 12.70
N GLN A 90 -8.52 11.43 13.41
CA GLN A 90 -8.47 12.81 12.91
C GLN A 90 -7.03 13.27 12.68
N ARG A 91 -6.10 12.94 13.58
CA ARG A 91 -4.67 13.24 13.40
C ARG A 91 -4.09 12.50 12.20
N GLU A 92 -4.39 11.22 12.04
CA GLU A 92 -3.96 10.42 10.88
C GLU A 92 -4.53 11.00 9.58
N MET A 93 -5.80 11.40 9.53
CA MET A 93 -6.42 12.07 8.37
C MET A 93 -5.75 13.39 8.03
N VAL A 94 -5.42 14.22 9.02
CA VAL A 94 -4.69 15.48 8.80
C VAL A 94 -3.29 15.21 8.25
N GLN A 95 -2.60 14.21 8.79
CA GLN A 95 -1.28 13.80 8.32
C GLN A 95 -1.33 13.30 6.87
N LEU A 96 -2.25 12.40 6.53
CA LEU A 96 -2.43 11.91 5.17
C LEU A 96 -2.74 13.04 4.18
N ARG A 97 -3.57 14.01 4.57
CA ARG A 97 -3.85 15.18 3.73
C ARG A 97 -2.60 16.04 3.51
N ALA A 98 -1.79 16.23 4.54
CA ALA A 98 -0.52 16.94 4.42
C ALA A 98 0.46 16.20 3.49
N ASP A 99 0.56 14.88 3.62
CA ASP A 99 1.41 14.04 2.77
C ASP A 99 0.95 14.08 1.30
N CYS A 100 -0.37 13.99 1.05
CA CYS A 100 -0.93 14.13 -0.29
C CYS A 100 -0.67 15.52 -0.90
N GLN A 101 -0.79 16.59 -0.11
CA GLN A 101 -0.47 17.94 -0.56
C GLN A 101 1.00 18.07 -0.94
N ARG A 102 1.89 17.58 -0.07
CA ARG A 102 3.33 17.56 -0.30
C ARG A 102 3.67 16.78 -1.58
N LEU A 103 3.12 15.59 -1.76
CA LEU A 103 3.38 14.77 -2.94
C LEU A 103 2.86 15.45 -4.22
N ASN A 104 1.71 16.12 -4.16
CA ASN A 104 1.18 16.89 -5.27
C ASN A 104 2.11 18.07 -5.64
N ASP A 105 2.65 18.76 -4.63
CA ASP A 105 3.62 19.83 -4.83
C ASP A 105 4.93 19.31 -5.43
N GLU A 106 5.42 18.17 -4.96
CA GLU A 106 6.59 17.48 -5.54
C GLU A 106 6.32 17.11 -7.00
N VAL A 107 5.18 16.49 -7.32
CA VAL A 107 4.79 16.18 -8.71
C VAL A 107 4.68 17.44 -9.57
N ARG A 108 4.13 18.53 -9.03
CA ARG A 108 4.03 19.81 -9.74
C ARG A 108 5.41 20.41 -10.00
N GLN A 109 6.32 20.33 -9.03
CA GLN A 109 7.71 20.74 -9.20
C GLN A 109 8.43 19.87 -10.23
N LEU A 110 8.25 18.54 -10.19
CA LEU A 110 8.78 17.64 -11.20
C LEU A 110 8.23 17.96 -12.60
N LYS A 111 6.95 18.28 -12.74
CA LYS A 111 6.37 18.73 -14.02
C LYS A 111 6.89 20.09 -14.48
N ALA A 112 7.31 20.95 -13.55
CA ALA A 112 7.89 22.25 -13.86
C ALA A 112 9.39 22.14 -14.23
N THR A 113 10.14 21.23 -13.59
CA THR A 113 11.56 20.99 -13.85
C THR A 113 11.78 20.08 -15.05
N HIS A 114 11.05 18.97 -15.11
CA HIS A 114 10.90 18.12 -16.28
C HIS A 114 9.82 18.77 -17.13
N ASN A 115 10.23 19.67 -18.02
CA ASN A 115 9.38 20.43 -18.95
C ASN A 115 8.64 19.46 -19.90
N VAL A 116 7.69 18.67 -19.38
CA VAL A 116 6.73 17.92 -20.18
C VAL A 116 5.99 19.01 -20.92
N SER A 117 6.41 19.24 -22.15
CA SER A 117 6.08 20.46 -22.87
C SER A 117 4.57 20.67 -22.77
N PRO A 118 4.10 21.88 -22.40
CA PRO A 118 2.65 22.16 -22.31
C PRO A 118 1.93 21.74 -23.60
N VAL A 119 2.63 21.80 -24.73
CA VAL A 119 2.21 21.31 -26.05
C VAL A 119 1.80 19.84 -26.03
N TYR A 120 2.57 18.96 -25.37
CA TYR A 120 2.27 17.52 -25.31
C TYR A 120 1.07 17.25 -24.39
N SER A 121 0.92 18.00 -23.29
CA SER A 121 -0.25 17.90 -22.42
C SER A 121 -1.54 18.33 -23.13
N GLU A 122 -1.46 19.36 -23.98
CA GLU A 122 -2.57 19.79 -24.82
C GLU A 122 -2.88 18.74 -25.89
N ALA A 123 -1.86 18.22 -26.58
CA ALA A 123 -2.01 17.17 -27.58
C ALA A 123 -2.67 15.91 -27.00
N MET A 124 -2.27 15.49 -25.79
CA MET A 124 -2.86 14.37 -25.07
C MET A 124 -4.35 14.61 -24.77
N SER A 125 -4.70 15.81 -24.30
CA SER A 125 -6.11 16.17 -24.03
C SER A 125 -6.99 16.21 -25.28
N LEU A 126 -6.42 16.52 -26.45
CA LEU A 126 -7.13 16.47 -27.73
C LEU A 126 -7.33 15.03 -28.19
N ALA A 127 -6.28 14.20 -28.05
CA ALA A 127 -6.35 12.79 -28.35
C ALA A 127 -7.36 12.04 -27.47
N GLU A 128 -7.43 12.34 -26.18
CA GLU A 128 -8.45 11.79 -25.26
C GLU A 128 -9.89 12.17 -25.67
N ARG A 129 -10.06 13.33 -26.32
CA ARG A 129 -11.34 13.77 -26.88
C ARG A 129 -11.67 13.13 -28.24
N GLY A 130 -10.76 12.32 -28.78
CA GLY A 130 -10.93 11.65 -30.08
C GLY A 130 -10.58 12.51 -31.29
N GLU A 131 -9.82 13.60 -31.11
CA GLU A 131 -9.34 14.40 -32.25
C GLU A 131 -8.44 13.58 -33.17
N LEU A 132 -8.54 13.85 -34.48
CA LEU A 132 -7.72 13.16 -35.47
C LEU A 132 -6.25 13.60 -35.35
N PRO A 133 -5.28 12.70 -35.58
CA PRO A 133 -3.84 13.02 -35.49
C PRO A 133 -3.44 14.24 -36.33
N ALA A 134 -4.01 14.39 -37.53
CA ALA A 134 -3.78 15.55 -38.39
C ALA A 134 -4.24 16.88 -37.74
N GLY A 135 -5.37 16.86 -37.03
CA GLY A 135 -5.89 18.04 -36.31
C GLY A 135 -5.04 18.39 -35.08
N ILE A 136 -4.55 17.36 -34.37
CA ILE A 136 -3.63 17.53 -33.23
C ILE A 136 -2.30 18.11 -33.70
N ALA A 137 -1.71 17.58 -34.78
CA ALA A 137 -0.48 18.08 -35.37
C ALA A 137 -0.60 19.56 -35.76
N ALA A 138 -1.70 19.94 -36.41
CA ALA A 138 -1.96 21.32 -36.81
C ALA A 138 -2.17 22.28 -35.63
N ARG A 139 -2.92 21.87 -34.58
CA ARG A 139 -3.19 22.73 -33.41
C ARG A 139 -1.98 22.89 -32.49
N CYS A 140 -1.23 21.79 -32.28
CA CYS A 140 -0.13 21.76 -31.32
C CYS A 140 1.24 22.06 -31.96
N GLY A 141 1.31 22.16 -33.30
CA GLY A 141 2.57 22.44 -34.01
C GLY A 141 3.59 21.30 -33.91
N ILE A 142 3.11 20.05 -33.78
CA ILE A 142 3.93 18.84 -33.71
C ILE A 142 3.86 18.06 -35.02
N SER A 143 4.77 17.12 -35.25
CA SER A 143 4.73 16.29 -36.45
C SER A 143 3.52 15.34 -36.47
N ILE A 144 3.12 14.91 -37.66
CA ILE A 144 2.02 13.94 -37.82
C ILE A 144 2.33 12.63 -37.10
N GLY A 145 3.58 12.15 -37.17
CA GLY A 145 4.00 10.93 -36.47
C GLY A 145 3.96 11.06 -34.95
N GLU A 146 4.31 12.23 -34.39
CA GLU A 146 4.15 12.49 -32.95
C GLU A 146 2.67 12.54 -32.55
N ALA A 147 1.81 13.14 -33.37
CA ALA A 147 0.38 13.16 -33.11
C ALA A 147 -0.27 11.77 -33.20
N GLU A 148 0.18 10.92 -34.12
CA GLU A 148 -0.26 9.52 -34.21
C GLU A 148 0.16 8.73 -32.97
N LEU A 149 1.40 8.93 -32.49
CA LEU A 149 1.88 8.33 -31.25
C LEU A 149 1.03 8.76 -30.05
N VAL A 150 0.76 10.06 -29.90
CA VAL A 150 -0.10 10.60 -28.83
C VAL A 150 -1.51 10.00 -28.90
N ALA A 151 -2.07 9.88 -30.11
CA ALA A 151 -3.39 9.31 -30.32
C ALA A 151 -3.44 7.80 -29.99
N ALA A 152 -2.42 7.04 -30.38
CA ALA A 152 -2.28 5.63 -30.04
C ALA A 152 -2.09 5.40 -28.52
N LEU A 153 -1.31 6.28 -27.86
CA LEU A 153 -1.15 6.27 -26.40
C LEU A 153 -2.47 6.56 -25.68
N ALA A 154 -3.24 7.55 -26.13
CA ALA A 154 -4.55 7.88 -25.56
C ALA A 154 -5.58 6.75 -25.71
N ARG A 155 -5.49 5.96 -26.79
CA ARG A 155 -6.32 4.76 -27.01
C ARG A 155 -5.80 3.51 -26.30
N GLY A 156 -4.62 3.56 -25.68
CA GLY A 156 -3.99 2.40 -25.04
C GLY A 156 -3.43 1.35 -26.01
N GLU A 157 -3.32 1.68 -27.30
CA GLU A 157 -2.90 0.76 -28.37
C GLU A 157 -1.38 0.48 -28.36
N PHE A 158 -0.60 1.37 -27.74
CA PHE A 158 0.87 1.30 -27.70
C PHE A 158 1.43 0.12 -26.87
N GLY A 159 0.58 -0.65 -26.17
CA GLY A 159 0.97 -1.83 -25.39
C GLY A 159 0.32 -3.15 -25.84
N ALA A 160 -0.64 -3.12 -26.77
CA ALA A 160 -1.42 -4.31 -27.14
C ALA A 160 -0.79 -5.13 -28.28
N THR A 161 0.19 -4.57 -28.99
CA THR A 161 0.78 -5.19 -30.19
C THR A 161 2.06 -6.00 -29.92
N VAL A 162 2.56 -6.03 -28.68
CA VAL A 162 3.78 -6.78 -28.33
C VAL A 162 3.49 -8.23 -27.93
N ASP A 163 2.24 -8.57 -27.59
CA ASP A 163 1.86 -9.91 -27.09
C ASP A 163 1.07 -10.77 -28.12
N GLY A 164 0.91 -10.33 -29.37
CA GLY A 164 -0.04 -10.91 -30.32
C GLY A 164 0.54 -11.74 -31.48
N GLU A 165 1.85 -11.95 -31.56
CA GLU A 165 2.48 -12.57 -32.75
C GLU A 165 3.01 -13.98 -32.43
N LEU A 166 2.12 -14.98 -32.25
CA LEU A 166 2.47 -16.42 -32.26
C LEU A 166 1.22 -17.33 -32.24
N ASP A 167 0.35 -17.28 -33.27
CA ASP A 167 -0.41 -18.48 -33.69
C ASP A 167 -0.97 -18.32 -35.11
N ASP A 168 -0.09 -18.33 -36.13
CA ASP A 168 -0.50 -18.69 -37.49
C ASP A 168 0.06 -20.07 -37.83
N ARG A 169 -0.54 -21.10 -37.22
CA ARG A 169 -0.50 -22.45 -37.77
C ARG A 169 -1.88 -22.80 -38.30
N PRO A 170 -2.06 -23.00 -39.61
CA PRO A 170 -3.32 -23.54 -40.12
C PRO A 170 -3.47 -24.96 -39.59
N ARG A 171 -4.52 -25.17 -38.78
CA ARG A 171 -5.03 -26.49 -38.44
C ARG A 171 -5.65 -27.11 -39.70
N GLU A 172 -4.83 -27.75 -40.51
CA GLU A 172 -5.35 -28.73 -41.48
C GLU A 172 -5.80 -29.98 -40.71
N ALA A 173 -7.11 -30.04 -40.48
CA ALA A 173 -7.82 -31.26 -40.12
C ALA A 173 -9.11 -31.27 -40.94
N GLY A 174 -9.18 -32.15 -41.94
CA GLY A 174 -10.33 -32.22 -42.84
C GLY A 174 -10.29 -33.35 -43.86
N ASN A 175 -10.53 -34.56 -43.36
CA ASN A 175 -11.07 -35.76 -44.04
C ASN A 175 -10.15 -36.57 -44.98
#